data_AF-A0A976PW98-F1
#
_entry.id   AF-A0A976PW98-F1
#
_cell.length_a   1.000
_cell.length_b   1.000
_cell.length_c   1.000
_cell.angle_alpha   90.00
_cell.angle_beta   90.00
_cell.angle_gamma   90.00
#
_symmetry.space_group_name_H-M   'P 1'
#
loop_
_entity.id
_entity.type
_entity.pdbx_description
1 polymer ?
#
loop_
_entity_poly.entity_id
_entity_poly.type
_entity_poly.pdbx_seq_one_letter_code
_entity_poly.pdbx_strand_id
1 'polypeptide(L)'
;MRHLYIVAVIFAATAAFAPASVAQKTSCVACHTDDDFFSAELLAIAQGFEQDVHAEVGLSCHDCHGGNPDPLIADDMGAAMDEAHSENPYRGVPEKNEMPGFCGTCHSDLTYMRRFKPAARVDQEQEYWTSQHGLALAQGDLNVATCTECHGTHGIRRADDPDSAVYPTQVAETCRTCHGDPEKMSGYKLPDGRPLPVDQFARWQQSVHAKAMFEKEDLTAPTCNDCHGNHGAMPPGLDSVAFVCGQCHGREADIFRQSPKNLSFEAHNEYLAEAGAEGCAACHDESEPQAQLTGVRSFGECAACHGNHGVVRPTVALLSPLPPTPCHFCHEGSNSLDFEDEEPEKSRQSYLEERDRLLAAAEAEGIEGEALFNWLVDQSLVLHTHTLTSGADEDTPALRPEFDRFFTKFRLGKTYYTYEDPATGELAQAGVIRCENCHATEPVLADEPVGARTAEEILRLMQELTSATARAERIQLRARRGGVETRDAVLAIDQAVDAQIGLEVLVHGFSVEEDGPVVEQRREGLDYAAAALAAGREALEQLAFRRRGLAVSLIIILAVLVGLALKIREISARQDRAALPDTSQPR
;
A
#
# COMPACT_ATOMS: atom_id res chain seq x y z
N MET A 1 6.56 22.46 -44.52
CA MET A 1 6.23 23.76 -45.17
C MET A 1 5.45 24.59 -44.16
N ARG A 2 5.99 25.77 -43.78
CA ARG A 2 5.28 27.03 -43.48
C ARG A 2 4.13 26.96 -42.43
N HIS A 3 4.11 27.66 -41.30
CA HIS A 3 4.82 28.87 -40.85
C HIS A 3 4.66 29.03 -39.32
N LEU A 4 5.68 29.66 -38.73
CA LEU A 4 5.65 30.58 -37.58
C LEU A 4 4.26 31.03 -37.07
N TYR A 5 4.04 30.95 -35.75
CA TYR A 5 3.66 32.08 -34.87
C TYR A 5 3.98 31.73 -33.42
N ILE A 6 5.18 32.13 -32.97
CA ILE A 6 5.51 32.25 -31.54
C ILE A 6 4.94 33.61 -31.11
N VAL A 7 3.82 33.59 -30.38
CA VAL A 7 3.39 34.74 -29.58
C VAL A 7 3.85 34.46 -28.15
N ALA A 8 5.03 34.97 -27.82
CA ALA A 8 5.49 35.07 -26.44
C ALA A 8 4.62 36.12 -25.73
N VAL A 9 3.53 35.67 -25.09
CA VAL A 9 2.86 36.47 -24.08
C VAL A 9 3.74 36.41 -22.84
N ILE A 10 4.59 37.43 -22.68
CA ILE A 10 5.23 37.74 -21.42
C ILE A 10 4.11 38.20 -20.48
N PHE A 11 3.46 37.25 -19.81
CA PHE A 11 2.79 37.56 -18.55
C PHE A 11 3.90 37.84 -17.57
N ALA A 12 4.22 39.12 -17.39
CA ALA A 12 4.88 39.59 -16.18
C ALA A 12 3.91 39.29 -15.03
N ALA A 13 3.98 38.07 -14.51
CA ALA A 13 3.50 37.77 -13.18
C ALA A 13 4.39 38.61 -12.26
N THR A 14 3.94 39.82 -11.96
CA THR A 14 4.28 40.46 -10.70
C THR A 14 3.69 39.55 -9.62
N ALA A 15 4.43 38.50 -9.28
CA ALA A 15 4.37 37.94 -7.95
C ALA A 15 4.57 39.15 -7.04
N ALA A 16 3.48 39.61 -6.43
CA ALA A 16 3.57 40.43 -5.27
C ALA A 16 4.33 39.58 -4.26
N PHE A 17 5.65 39.71 -4.25
CA PHE A 17 6.45 39.34 -3.11
C PHE A 17 5.82 40.13 -1.96
N ALA A 18 5.06 39.42 -1.13
CA ALA A 18 4.79 39.90 0.20
C ALA A 18 6.15 40.33 0.77
N PRO A 19 6.27 41.56 1.30
CA PRO A 19 7.53 41.94 1.92
C PRO A 19 7.85 40.88 2.96
N ALA A 20 9.08 40.35 2.92
CA ALA A 20 9.59 39.51 3.99
C ALA A 20 9.26 40.22 5.31
N SER A 21 8.54 39.51 6.20
CA SER A 21 8.21 40.00 7.53
C SER A 21 9.50 40.50 8.16
N VAL A 22 9.60 41.82 8.37
CA VAL A 22 10.71 42.39 9.13
C VAL A 22 10.44 41.97 10.57
N ALA A 23 11.19 40.99 11.06
CA ALA A 23 11.13 40.56 12.46
C ALA A 23 11.08 41.81 13.36
N GLN A 24 10.02 41.93 14.16
CA GLN A 24 9.84 43.09 15.03
C GLN A 24 11.04 43.21 15.96
N LYS A 25 11.69 44.38 15.97
CA LYS A 25 12.75 44.69 16.94
C LYS A 25 12.12 44.96 18.29
N THR A 26 12.02 43.93 19.12
CA THR A 26 11.53 44.01 20.50
C THR A 26 12.69 43.98 21.50
N SER A 27 12.45 44.42 22.74
CA SER A 27 13.37 44.20 23.87
C SER A 27 13.81 42.74 23.97
N CYS A 28 12.87 41.81 23.79
CA CYS A 28 13.09 40.37 23.87
C CYS A 28 14.06 39.90 22.79
N VAL A 29 13.78 40.20 21.51
CA VAL A 29 14.62 39.75 20.39
C VAL A 29 15.99 40.42 20.44
N ALA A 30 16.06 41.71 20.80
CA ALA A 30 17.33 42.44 20.88
C ALA A 30 18.31 41.84 21.90
N CYS A 31 17.81 41.29 23.02
CA CYS A 31 18.64 40.61 24.01
C CYS A 31 18.82 39.12 23.68
N HIS A 32 17.75 38.37 23.38
CA HIS A 32 17.79 36.92 23.16
C HIS A 32 18.47 36.45 21.86
N THR A 33 18.95 37.39 21.03
CA THR A 33 19.78 37.08 19.85
C THR A 33 21.24 37.46 20.03
N ASP A 34 21.62 37.98 21.21
CA ASP A 34 22.98 38.37 21.53
C ASP A 34 23.82 37.14 21.91
N ASP A 35 24.84 36.86 21.10
CA ASP A 35 25.72 35.71 21.25
C ASP A 35 26.74 35.86 22.38
N ASP A 36 26.90 37.06 22.93
CA ASP A 36 27.74 37.30 24.10
C ASP A 36 27.06 36.86 25.42
N PHE A 37 25.72 36.75 25.44
CA PHE A 37 24.94 36.46 26.66
C PHE A 37 24.30 35.07 26.70
N PHE A 38 23.99 34.47 25.56
CA PHE A 38 23.18 33.24 25.48
C PHE A 38 23.95 32.04 24.93
N SER A 39 23.60 30.85 25.42
CA SER A 39 24.13 29.60 24.88
C SER A 39 23.67 29.41 23.43
N ALA A 40 24.43 28.64 22.65
CA ALA A 40 24.05 28.28 21.28
C ALA A 40 22.64 27.65 21.20
N GLU A 41 22.22 26.93 22.24
CA GLU A 41 20.88 26.35 22.35
C GLU A 41 19.78 27.41 22.49
N LEU A 42 19.99 28.43 23.33
CA LEU A 42 19.03 29.53 23.50
C LEU A 42 18.99 30.44 22.26
N LEU A 43 20.14 30.65 21.61
CA LEU A 43 20.20 31.38 20.33
C LEU A 43 19.45 30.62 19.21
N ALA A 44 19.51 29.30 19.21
CA ALA A 44 18.80 28.48 18.22
C ALA A 44 17.27 28.63 18.34
N ILE A 45 16.73 28.89 19.54
CA ILE A 45 15.30 29.18 19.74
C ILE A 45 14.92 30.47 19.03
N ALA A 46 15.70 31.54 19.24
CA ALA A 46 15.45 32.83 18.61
C ALA A 46 15.59 32.77 17.08
N GLN A 47 16.60 32.03 16.58
CA GLN A 47 16.79 31.79 15.13
C GLN A 47 15.68 30.94 14.53
N GLY A 48 15.24 29.89 15.25
CA GLY A 48 14.16 29.01 14.81
C GLY A 48 12.82 29.75 14.70
N PHE A 49 12.60 30.77 15.54
CA PHE A 49 11.40 31.60 15.50
C PHE A 49 11.28 32.41 14.20
N GLU A 50 12.37 32.69 13.48
CA GLU A 50 12.28 33.39 12.18
C GLU A 50 11.46 32.61 11.14
N GLN A 51 11.39 31.28 11.27
CA GLN A 51 10.63 30.39 10.39
C GLN A 51 9.28 29.98 11.00
N ASP A 52 8.89 30.60 12.13
CA ASP A 52 7.64 30.31 12.79
C ASP A 52 6.47 30.98 12.05
N VAL A 53 5.38 30.23 11.88
CA VAL A 53 4.13 30.74 11.29
C VAL A 53 3.59 31.97 12.03
N HIS A 54 3.88 32.11 13.33
CA HIS A 54 3.50 33.28 14.11
C HIS A 54 4.36 34.50 13.76
N ALA A 55 5.65 34.31 13.49
CA ALA A 55 6.54 35.39 13.03
C ALA A 55 6.17 35.89 11.62
N GLU A 56 5.70 34.98 10.75
CA GLU A 56 5.21 35.33 9.40
C GLU A 56 4.03 36.31 9.45
N VAL A 57 3.18 36.20 10.47
CA VAL A 57 2.02 37.10 10.67
C VAL A 57 2.32 38.30 11.57
N GLY A 58 3.59 38.48 11.96
CA GLY A 58 4.08 39.65 12.68
C GLY A 58 3.99 39.57 14.20
N LEU A 59 3.77 38.37 14.77
CA LEU A 59 3.87 38.13 16.21
C LEU A 59 5.34 37.94 16.63
N SER A 60 5.63 38.24 17.88
CA SER A 60 6.95 38.15 18.50
C SER A 60 6.85 37.52 19.89
N CYS A 61 7.99 37.34 20.56
CA CYS A 61 8.12 36.57 21.82
C CYS A 61 7.13 37.03 22.90
N HIS A 62 6.95 38.34 23.03
CA HIS A 62 6.07 38.96 24.03
C HIS A 62 4.57 38.69 23.77
N ASP A 63 4.15 38.42 22.53
CA ASP A 63 2.76 38.09 22.23
C ASP A 63 2.33 36.75 22.88
N CYS A 64 3.30 35.85 23.10
CA CYS A 64 3.09 34.59 23.81
C CYS A 64 3.50 34.69 25.29
N HIS A 65 4.74 35.12 25.57
CA HIS A 65 5.33 35.09 26.91
C HIS A 65 5.02 36.32 27.77
N GLY A 66 4.41 37.36 27.20
CA GLY A 66 4.20 38.63 27.90
C GLY A 66 5.47 39.50 27.97
N GLY A 67 5.39 40.58 28.73
CA GLY A 67 6.47 41.54 28.93
C GLY A 67 6.34 42.80 28.07
N ASN A 68 7.20 43.78 28.34
CA ASN A 68 7.25 45.06 27.64
C ASN A 68 8.18 44.96 26.42
N PRO A 69 7.67 45.04 25.18
CA PRO A 69 8.45 44.84 23.97
C PRO A 69 9.30 46.05 23.54
N ASP A 70 9.32 47.16 24.30
CA ASP A 70 10.04 48.37 23.89
C ASP A 70 11.55 48.12 23.69
N PRO A 71 12.09 48.23 22.46
CA PRO A 71 13.49 47.95 22.20
C PRO A 71 14.46 48.86 22.97
N LEU A 72 14.00 50.00 23.50
CA LEU A 72 14.83 50.92 24.30
C LEU A 72 15.19 50.36 25.68
N ILE A 73 14.50 49.32 26.14
CA ILE A 73 14.74 48.67 27.43
C ILE A 73 15.32 47.26 27.28
N ALA A 74 15.91 46.94 26.12
CA ALA A 74 16.54 45.63 25.87
C ALA A 74 17.62 45.26 26.91
N ASP A 75 18.35 46.26 27.42
CA ASP A 75 19.40 46.08 28.43
C ASP A 75 18.83 46.01 29.88
N ASP A 76 17.52 46.22 30.06
CA ASP A 76 16.84 46.17 31.36
C ASP A 76 15.86 44.99 31.42
N MET A 77 16.40 43.82 31.75
CA MET A 77 15.64 42.58 31.87
C MET A 77 14.48 42.68 32.87
N GLY A 78 14.63 43.46 33.94
CA GLY A 78 13.58 43.63 34.96
C GLY A 78 12.40 44.44 34.43
N ALA A 79 12.66 45.46 33.61
CA ALA A 79 11.62 46.23 32.95
C ALA A 79 11.00 45.49 31.75
N ALA A 80 11.80 44.71 31.01
CA ALA A 80 11.32 43.95 29.85
C ALA A 80 10.44 42.76 30.27
N MET A 81 10.81 42.05 31.34
CA MET A 81 10.08 40.89 31.88
C MET A 81 9.25 41.26 33.12
N ASP A 82 8.65 42.44 33.14
CA ASP A 82 7.85 42.92 34.27
C ASP A 82 6.48 42.20 34.31
N GLU A 83 6.28 41.39 35.36
CA GLU A 83 5.00 40.73 35.67
C GLU A 83 3.88 41.73 35.98
N ALA A 84 4.21 42.99 36.33
CA ALA A 84 3.25 44.06 36.58
C ALA A 84 3.00 44.95 35.35
N HIS A 85 3.57 44.64 34.18
CA HIS A 85 3.38 45.42 32.98
C HIS A 85 1.89 45.44 32.57
N SER A 86 1.29 46.64 32.58
CA SER A 86 -0.18 46.78 32.54
C SER A 86 -0.85 46.32 31.25
N GLU A 87 -0.14 46.36 30.11
CA GLU A 87 -0.69 45.97 28.81
C GLU A 87 -0.54 44.48 28.57
N ASN A 88 0.60 43.91 28.94
CA ASN A 88 0.91 42.50 28.73
C ASN A 88 1.88 41.98 29.81
N PRO A 89 1.37 41.58 30.99
CA PRO A 89 2.18 41.03 32.07
C PRO A 89 3.09 39.90 31.58
N TYR A 90 4.35 39.88 32.02
CA TYR A 90 5.22 38.75 31.75
C TYR A 90 4.68 37.47 32.42
N ARG A 91 4.63 36.37 31.65
CA ARG A 91 4.07 35.07 32.05
C ARG A 91 5.10 33.94 32.03
N GLY A 92 6.24 34.15 31.37
CA GLY A 92 7.29 33.13 31.27
C GLY A 92 6.89 31.92 30.43
N VAL A 93 7.55 30.79 30.67
CA VAL A 93 7.28 29.52 29.98
C VAL A 93 6.15 28.79 30.74
N PRO A 94 5.02 28.46 30.08
CA PRO A 94 3.91 27.78 30.74
C PRO A 94 4.29 26.35 31.14
N GLU A 95 3.68 25.86 32.23
CA GLU A 95 3.79 24.45 32.61
C GLU A 95 3.03 23.56 31.61
N LYS A 96 3.40 22.28 31.51
CA LYS A 96 2.84 21.37 30.50
C LYS A 96 1.32 21.23 30.60
N ASN A 97 0.77 21.18 31.80
CA ASN A 97 -0.68 21.10 32.02
C ASN A 97 -1.45 22.38 31.66
N GLU A 98 -0.75 23.51 31.50
CA GLU A 98 -1.32 24.80 31.09
C GLU A 98 -1.28 24.98 29.56
N MET A 99 -0.51 24.14 28.86
CA MET A 99 -0.24 24.28 27.42
C MET A 99 -1.50 24.36 26.54
N PRO A 100 -2.54 23.51 26.73
CA PRO A 100 -3.74 23.60 25.90
C PRO A 100 -4.45 24.96 26.03
N GLY A 101 -4.56 25.49 27.25
CA GLY A 101 -5.17 26.81 27.49
C GLY A 101 -4.27 27.97 27.05
N PHE A 102 -2.95 27.79 27.13
CA PHE A 102 -1.98 28.77 26.63
C PHE A 102 -2.14 28.99 25.13
N CYS A 103 -2.09 27.93 24.33
CA CYS A 103 -2.33 28.01 22.88
C CYS A 103 -3.77 28.44 22.58
N GLY A 104 -4.73 27.92 23.35
CA GLY A 104 -6.16 28.20 23.24
C GLY A 104 -6.54 29.67 23.45
N THR A 105 -5.73 30.44 24.19
CA THR A 105 -5.94 31.89 24.37
C THR A 105 -6.13 32.62 23.05
N CYS A 106 -5.42 32.19 22.01
CA CYS A 106 -5.57 32.70 20.65
C CYS A 106 -6.30 31.70 19.75
N HIS A 107 -5.88 30.43 19.73
CA HIS A 107 -6.37 29.43 18.78
C HIS A 107 -7.78 28.91 19.09
N SER A 108 -8.35 29.27 20.24
CA SER A 108 -9.77 29.05 20.59
C SER A 108 -10.63 30.31 20.53
N ASP A 109 -10.07 31.45 20.08
CA ASP A 109 -10.81 32.71 19.90
C ASP A 109 -11.08 33.01 18.42
N LEU A 110 -12.33 32.84 18.02
CA LEU A 110 -12.81 33.15 16.67
C LEU A 110 -12.55 34.60 16.24
N THR A 111 -12.69 35.56 17.15
CA THR A 111 -12.51 36.99 16.88
C THR A 111 -11.05 37.31 16.62
N TYR A 112 -10.16 36.64 17.35
CA TYR A 112 -8.72 36.77 17.16
C TYR A 112 -8.27 36.10 15.85
N MET A 113 -8.55 34.80 15.68
CA MET A 113 -8.04 34.02 14.55
C MET A 113 -8.57 34.48 13.19
N ARG A 114 -9.77 35.06 13.13
CA ARG A 114 -10.33 35.63 11.88
C ARG A 114 -9.47 36.72 11.26
N ARG A 115 -8.61 37.39 12.04
CA ARG A 115 -7.70 38.43 11.53
C ARG A 115 -6.59 37.84 10.65
N PHE A 116 -6.23 36.58 10.90
CA PHE A 116 -5.12 35.90 10.24
C PHE A 116 -5.61 34.86 9.23
N LYS A 117 -6.56 34.00 9.63
CA LYS A 117 -7.12 32.94 8.80
C LYS A 117 -8.62 32.81 9.07
N PRO A 118 -9.48 33.56 8.34
CA PRO A 118 -10.94 33.55 8.55
C PRO A 118 -11.62 32.18 8.50
N ALA A 119 -11.03 31.22 7.76
CA ALA A 119 -11.53 29.86 7.62
C ALA A 119 -10.94 28.88 8.65
N ALA A 120 -10.08 29.34 9.56
CA ALA A 120 -9.56 28.48 10.62
C ALA A 120 -10.69 28.07 11.57
N ARG A 121 -10.70 26.80 11.91
CA ARG A 121 -11.43 26.27 13.07
C ARG A 121 -10.79 26.78 14.36
N VAL A 122 -11.58 26.91 15.42
CA VAL A 122 -11.16 27.40 16.76
C VAL A 122 -11.71 26.55 17.91
N ASP A 123 -12.10 25.33 17.61
CA ASP A 123 -12.66 24.34 18.53
C ASP A 123 -11.64 23.24 18.87
N GLN A 124 -10.39 23.35 18.41
CA GLN A 124 -9.34 22.35 18.58
C GLN A 124 -8.97 22.12 20.04
N GLU A 125 -8.90 23.18 20.86
CA GLU A 125 -8.66 23.00 22.30
C GLU A 125 -9.83 22.24 22.97
N GLN A 126 -11.06 22.53 22.57
CA GLN A 126 -12.23 21.81 23.07
C GLN A 126 -12.18 20.33 22.65
N GLU A 127 -11.81 20.03 21.41
CA GLU A 127 -11.58 18.66 20.95
C GLU A 127 -10.44 17.98 21.72
N TYR A 128 -9.35 18.70 22.00
CA TYR A 128 -8.22 18.19 22.79
C TYR A 128 -8.67 17.62 24.13
N TRP A 129 -9.55 18.32 24.84
CA TRP A 129 -10.05 17.84 26.12
C TRP A 129 -10.95 16.59 26.02
N THR A 130 -11.40 16.22 24.81
CA THR A 130 -12.10 14.95 24.55
C THR A 130 -11.17 13.79 24.16
N SER A 131 -9.91 14.09 23.82
CA SER A 131 -8.90 13.09 23.46
C SER A 131 -8.42 12.28 24.66
N GLN A 132 -7.82 11.11 24.43
CA GLN A 132 -7.21 10.35 25.52
C GLN A 132 -6.04 11.09 26.17
N HIS A 133 -5.31 11.89 25.40
CA HIS A 133 -4.25 12.74 25.92
C HIS A 133 -4.81 13.81 26.87
N GLY A 134 -5.86 14.52 26.47
CA GLY A 134 -6.49 15.55 27.30
C GLY A 134 -7.14 14.98 28.57
N LEU A 135 -7.80 13.81 28.45
CA LEU A 135 -8.40 13.12 29.60
C LEU A 135 -7.37 12.67 30.63
N ALA A 136 -6.20 12.19 30.19
CA ALA A 136 -5.11 11.80 31.07
C ALA A 136 -4.38 13.02 31.66
N LEU A 137 -4.15 14.08 30.87
CA LEU A 137 -3.58 15.34 31.36
C LEU A 137 -4.44 15.96 32.47
N ALA A 138 -5.76 15.93 32.30
CA ALA A 138 -6.71 16.40 33.32
C ALA A 138 -6.66 15.56 34.62
N GLN A 139 -6.18 14.32 34.55
CA GLN A 139 -5.94 13.45 35.71
C GLN A 139 -4.54 13.65 36.33
N GLY A 140 -3.73 14.56 35.78
CA GLY A 140 -2.39 14.89 36.25
C GLY A 140 -1.27 14.07 35.60
N ASP A 141 -1.56 13.32 34.54
CA ASP A 141 -0.52 12.62 33.78
C ASP A 141 0.20 13.61 32.85
N LEU A 142 1.45 13.96 33.18
CA LEU A 142 2.29 14.86 32.39
C LEU A 142 3.07 14.15 31.28
N ASN A 143 2.97 12.83 31.17
CA ASN A 143 3.66 12.05 30.15
C ASN A 143 2.89 12.00 28.81
N VAL A 144 1.68 12.56 28.75
CA VAL A 144 0.86 12.62 27.52
C VAL A 144 1.18 13.80 26.63
N ALA A 145 0.77 13.73 25.36
CA ALA A 145 0.95 14.81 24.40
C ALA A 145 0.02 16.01 24.69
N THR A 146 0.53 17.21 24.43
CA THR A 146 -0.21 18.47 24.36
C THR A 146 -0.06 19.05 22.96
N CYS A 147 -0.38 20.33 22.76
CA CYS A 147 -0.21 21.02 21.48
C CYS A 147 1.24 20.94 20.98
N THR A 148 2.22 21.01 21.89
CA THR A 148 3.63 21.18 21.55
C THR A 148 4.32 19.91 21.09
N GLU A 149 3.85 18.74 21.52
CA GLU A 149 4.40 17.46 21.06
C GLU A 149 4.09 17.19 19.57
N CYS A 150 3.02 17.79 19.04
CA CYS A 150 2.67 17.68 17.62
C CYS A 150 3.13 18.89 16.79
N HIS A 151 2.98 20.12 17.31
CA HIS A 151 3.26 21.34 16.54
C HIS A 151 4.65 21.94 16.79
N GLY A 152 5.33 21.53 17.87
CA GLY A 152 6.53 22.20 18.37
C GLY A 152 6.22 23.34 19.34
N THR A 153 7.27 23.92 19.92
CA THR A 153 7.20 25.07 20.85
C THR A 153 7.60 26.38 20.19
N HIS A 154 8.64 26.34 19.35
CA HIS A 154 9.16 27.45 18.56
C HIS A 154 9.54 26.94 17.16
N GLY A 155 9.44 27.78 16.13
CA GLY A 155 9.64 27.36 14.75
C GLY A 155 8.47 26.51 14.24
N ILE A 156 7.26 26.77 14.76
CA ILE A 156 6.04 26.07 14.39
C ILE A 156 5.74 26.36 12.92
N ARG A 157 5.66 25.30 12.10
CA ARG A 157 5.41 25.41 10.66
C ARG A 157 3.94 25.20 10.32
N ARG A 158 3.51 25.74 9.18
CA ARG A 158 2.16 25.53 8.64
C ARG A 158 1.95 24.04 8.32
N ALA A 159 0.72 23.54 8.45
CA ALA A 159 0.44 22.10 8.26
C ALA A 159 0.59 21.62 6.80
N ASP A 160 0.64 22.54 5.83
CA ASP A 160 0.91 22.28 4.41
C ASP A 160 2.40 22.46 4.04
N ASP A 161 3.26 22.75 5.02
CA ASP A 161 4.72 22.77 4.86
C ASP A 161 5.26 21.34 5.05
N PRO A 162 6.00 20.76 4.07
CA PRO A 162 6.60 19.43 4.17
C PRO A 162 7.50 19.21 5.39
N ASP A 163 8.12 20.26 5.92
CA ASP A 163 8.99 20.19 7.10
C ASP A 163 8.21 20.31 8.43
N SER A 164 6.87 20.44 8.38
CA SER A 164 6.02 20.45 9.56
C SER A 164 5.81 19.06 10.13
N ALA A 165 5.90 18.93 11.46
CA ALA A 165 5.64 17.68 12.17
C ALA A 165 4.19 17.17 11.98
N VAL A 166 3.26 18.02 11.55
CA VAL A 166 1.87 17.66 11.25
C VAL A 166 1.56 17.55 9.76
N TYR A 167 2.58 17.60 8.90
CA TYR A 167 2.43 17.33 7.47
C TYR A 167 2.14 15.84 7.24
N PRO A 168 1.32 15.43 6.24
CA PRO A 168 0.86 14.04 6.10
C PRO A 168 1.95 12.97 6.16
N THR A 169 3.11 13.20 5.53
CA THR A 169 4.24 12.25 5.55
C THR A 169 5.00 12.21 6.88
N GLN A 170 4.79 13.20 7.76
CA GLN A 170 5.47 13.36 9.04
C GLN A 170 4.60 12.91 10.22
N VAL A 171 3.27 12.86 10.08
CA VAL A 171 2.36 12.54 11.21
C VAL A 171 2.69 11.20 11.87
N ALA A 172 2.94 10.14 11.08
CA ALA A 172 3.25 8.82 11.65
C ALA A 172 4.53 8.85 12.51
N GLU A 173 5.52 9.61 12.07
CA GLU A 173 6.78 9.84 12.79
C GLU A 173 6.55 10.64 14.09
N THR A 174 5.71 11.66 14.02
CA THR A 174 5.29 12.44 15.19
C THR A 174 4.62 11.55 16.23
N CYS A 175 3.69 10.68 15.81
CA CYS A 175 3.04 9.73 16.72
C CYS A 175 4.04 8.73 17.31
N ARG A 176 4.96 8.19 16.48
CA ARG A 176 5.93 7.16 16.94
C ARG A 176 6.89 7.67 17.99
N THR A 177 7.14 8.98 18.06
CA THR A 177 8.02 9.61 19.06
C THR A 177 7.64 9.23 20.50
N CYS A 178 6.35 8.97 20.74
CA CYS A 178 5.87 8.40 22.00
C CYS A 178 5.32 6.98 21.81
N HIS A 179 4.47 6.73 20.81
CA HIS A 179 3.81 5.43 20.63
C HIS A 179 4.73 4.31 20.12
N GLY A 180 5.95 4.61 19.68
CA GLY A 180 7.00 3.66 19.33
C GLY A 180 8.08 3.50 20.39
N ASP A 181 7.96 4.20 21.53
CA ASP A 181 8.96 4.24 22.60
C ASP A 181 8.48 3.41 23.80
N PRO A 182 9.09 2.24 24.08
CA PRO A 182 8.71 1.39 25.21
C PRO A 182 8.82 2.08 26.58
N GLU A 183 9.76 3.02 26.74
CA GLU A 183 9.95 3.72 28.00
C GLU A 183 8.84 4.74 28.24
N LYS A 184 8.51 5.55 27.23
CA LYS A 184 7.40 6.53 27.31
C LYS A 184 6.05 5.85 27.42
N MET A 185 5.87 4.69 26.80
CA MET A 185 4.62 3.93 26.89
C MET A 185 4.55 3.03 28.14
N SER A 186 5.60 3.02 28.97
CA SER A 186 5.62 2.22 30.19
C SER A 186 4.53 2.68 31.17
N GLY A 187 3.73 1.73 31.63
CA GLY A 187 2.64 1.98 32.58
C GLY A 187 1.25 2.11 31.93
N TYR A 188 1.14 2.38 30.63
CA TYR A 188 -0.14 2.31 29.93
C TYR A 188 -0.50 0.88 29.56
N LYS A 189 -1.78 0.54 29.75
CA LYS A 189 -2.28 -0.82 29.60
C LYS A 189 -3.59 -0.85 28.83
N LEU A 190 -3.80 -1.94 28.11
CA LEU A 190 -5.10 -2.33 27.58
C LEU A 190 -6.09 -2.60 28.73
N PRO A 191 -7.41 -2.61 28.47
CA PRO A 191 -8.43 -2.94 29.48
C PRO A 191 -8.24 -4.31 30.13
N ASP A 192 -7.60 -5.25 29.43
CA ASP A 192 -7.26 -6.60 29.93
C ASP A 192 -5.98 -6.63 30.80
N GLY A 193 -5.33 -5.48 31.04
CA GLY A 193 -4.15 -5.34 31.87
C GLY A 193 -2.81 -5.60 31.18
N ARG A 194 -2.81 -5.99 29.89
CA ARG A 194 -1.57 -6.10 29.11
C ARG A 194 -0.99 -4.73 28.77
N PRO A 195 0.35 -4.58 28.64
CA PRO A 195 0.95 -3.34 28.16
C PRO A 195 0.38 -2.92 26.80
N LEU A 196 0.26 -1.60 26.56
CA LEU A 196 -0.01 -1.13 25.21
C LEU A 196 1.15 -1.52 24.29
N PRO A 197 0.86 -2.06 23.09
CA PRO A 197 1.91 -2.39 22.13
C PRO A 197 2.57 -1.11 21.61
N VAL A 198 3.81 -1.20 21.12
CA VAL A 198 4.57 -0.08 20.53
C VAL A 198 5.00 -0.32 19.07
N ASP A 199 4.50 -1.40 18.47
CA ASP A 199 4.82 -1.87 17.12
C ASP A 199 4.00 -1.20 16.00
N GLN A 200 3.07 -0.29 16.32
CA GLN A 200 2.05 0.17 15.37
C GLN A 200 2.66 0.92 14.20
N PHE A 201 3.66 1.77 14.46
CA PHE A 201 4.37 2.49 13.41
C PHE A 201 5.09 1.52 12.46
N ALA A 202 5.84 0.56 13.02
CA ALA A 202 6.57 -0.43 12.22
C ALA A 202 5.64 -1.28 11.35
N ARG A 203 4.45 -1.61 11.87
CA ARG A 203 3.40 -2.32 11.12
C ARG A 203 2.74 -1.44 10.07
N TRP A 204 2.48 -0.17 10.39
CA TRP A 204 1.94 0.81 9.44
C TRP A 204 2.87 1.04 8.26
N GLN A 205 4.18 1.08 8.47
CA GLN A 205 5.15 1.20 7.38
C GLN A 205 5.07 0.06 6.35
N GLN A 206 4.62 -1.13 6.75
CA GLN A 206 4.42 -2.26 5.83
C GLN A 206 3.06 -2.21 5.11
N SER A 207 2.15 -1.35 5.58
CA SER A 207 0.78 -1.28 5.08
C SER A 207 0.68 -0.72 3.67
N VAL A 208 -0.44 -1.00 3.00
CA VAL A 208 -0.75 -0.43 1.68
C VAL A 208 -0.87 1.09 1.73
N HIS A 209 -1.23 1.67 2.87
CA HIS A 209 -1.35 3.12 3.04
C HIS A 209 0.02 3.79 3.07
N ALA A 210 0.97 3.29 3.86
CA ALA A 210 2.33 3.82 3.87
C ALA A 210 3.00 3.67 2.50
N LYS A 211 2.83 2.52 1.84
CA LYS A 211 3.35 2.31 0.47
C LYS A 211 2.72 3.27 -0.53
N ALA A 212 1.41 3.52 -0.48
CA ALA A 212 0.79 4.53 -1.33
C ALA A 212 1.34 5.94 -1.07
N MET A 213 1.50 6.31 0.20
CA MET A 213 2.03 7.61 0.58
C MET A 213 3.47 7.84 0.11
N PHE A 214 4.37 6.89 0.35
CA PHE A 214 5.80 7.08 0.12
C PHE A 214 6.30 6.55 -1.23
N GLU A 215 5.78 5.43 -1.73
CA GLU A 215 6.23 4.85 -3.00
C GLU A 215 5.46 5.44 -4.20
N LYS A 216 4.20 5.86 -3.99
CA LYS A 216 3.35 6.46 -5.05
C LYS A 216 3.13 7.96 -4.87
N GLU A 217 3.72 8.58 -3.86
CA GLU A 217 3.60 10.00 -3.55
C GLU A 217 2.13 10.45 -3.36
N ASP A 218 1.27 9.55 -2.87
CA ASP A 218 -0.15 9.82 -2.67
C ASP A 218 -0.41 10.34 -1.25
N LEU A 219 -0.39 11.67 -1.09
CA LEU A 219 -0.67 12.33 0.19
C LEU A 219 -2.13 12.16 0.68
N THR A 220 -3.02 11.59 -0.14
CA THR A 220 -4.39 11.26 0.28
C THR A 220 -4.47 9.90 0.98
N ALA A 221 -3.39 9.10 0.92
CA ALA A 221 -3.29 7.87 1.66
C ALA A 221 -3.31 8.16 3.17
N PRO A 222 -4.10 7.42 3.97
CA PRO A 222 -4.30 7.76 5.37
C PRO A 222 -3.09 7.39 6.24
N THR A 223 -2.83 8.23 7.24
CA THR A 223 -1.86 8.02 8.32
C THR A 223 -2.59 7.97 9.68
N CYS A 224 -1.84 7.98 10.79
CA CYS A 224 -2.39 7.70 12.12
C CYS A 224 -3.60 8.57 12.49
N ASN A 225 -3.55 9.87 12.21
CA ASN A 225 -4.61 10.81 12.56
C ASN A 225 -5.88 10.69 11.70
N ASP A 226 -5.80 10.12 10.49
CA ASP A 226 -6.98 9.94 9.64
C ASP A 226 -7.94 8.89 10.21
N CYS A 227 -7.42 7.94 10.99
CA CYS A 227 -8.22 6.95 11.70
C CYS A 227 -8.53 7.33 13.16
N HIS A 228 -7.58 7.97 13.84
CA HIS A 228 -7.66 8.27 15.27
C HIS A 228 -8.16 9.68 15.59
N GLY A 229 -8.32 10.54 14.59
CA GLY A 229 -8.57 11.96 14.76
C GLY A 229 -7.31 12.74 15.12
N ASN A 230 -7.44 14.07 15.15
CA ASN A 230 -6.35 14.99 15.46
C ASN A 230 -6.51 15.57 16.86
N HIS A 231 -7.24 16.67 16.99
CA HIS A 231 -7.34 17.30 18.29
C HIS A 231 -8.21 16.45 19.23
N GLY A 232 -9.19 15.70 18.71
CA GLY A 232 -9.88 14.65 19.46
C GLY A 232 -9.19 13.27 19.43
N ALA A 233 -7.85 13.21 19.33
CA ALA A 233 -7.10 11.95 19.16
C ALA A 233 -7.52 10.88 20.16
N MET A 234 -8.23 9.88 19.66
CA MET A 234 -8.74 8.77 20.45
C MET A 234 -8.68 7.53 19.57
N PRO A 235 -8.21 6.38 20.09
CA PRO A 235 -8.41 5.11 19.42
C PRO A 235 -9.87 5.00 19.00
N PRO A 236 -10.18 4.90 17.69
CA PRO A 236 -11.56 4.83 17.24
C PRO A 236 -12.23 3.71 18.01
N GLY A 237 -13.36 4.00 18.64
CA GLY A 237 -14.08 3.01 19.41
C GLY A 237 -14.51 1.85 18.52
N LEU A 238 -14.87 0.77 19.19
CA LEU A 238 -15.34 -0.46 18.59
C LEU A 238 -16.42 -0.13 17.52
N ASP A 239 -17.40 0.70 17.82
CA ASP A 239 -18.51 1.01 16.88
C ASP A 239 -18.13 1.85 15.65
N SER A 240 -16.94 2.45 15.61
CA SER A 240 -16.63 3.55 14.69
C SER A 240 -15.62 3.23 13.60
N VAL A 241 -14.84 2.15 13.75
CA VAL A 241 -13.77 1.80 12.79
C VAL A 241 -14.31 1.50 11.39
N ALA A 242 -15.47 0.83 11.28
CA ALA A 242 -16.09 0.56 9.99
C ALA A 242 -16.52 1.85 9.26
N PHE A 243 -16.90 2.89 10.01
CA PHE A 243 -17.20 4.21 9.45
C PHE A 243 -15.93 4.95 9.03
N VAL A 244 -14.83 4.80 9.78
CA VAL A 244 -13.51 5.36 9.45
C VAL A 244 -13.02 4.83 8.11
N CYS A 245 -12.97 3.51 7.94
CA CYS A 245 -12.53 2.90 6.68
C CYS A 245 -13.48 3.26 5.52
N GLY A 246 -14.80 3.24 5.78
CA GLY A 246 -15.83 3.51 4.79
C GLY A 246 -15.87 4.95 4.27
N GLN A 247 -15.19 5.92 4.90
CA GLN A 247 -15.06 7.28 4.34
C GLN A 247 -14.29 7.28 3.01
N CYS A 248 -13.33 6.37 2.86
CA CYS A 248 -12.52 6.22 1.65
C CYS A 248 -12.91 4.95 0.87
N HIS A 249 -13.15 3.83 1.56
CA HIS A 249 -13.54 2.53 0.99
C HIS A 249 -15.06 2.36 0.94
N GLY A 250 -15.75 3.37 0.40
CA GLY A 250 -17.22 3.41 0.40
C GLY A 250 -17.85 2.24 -0.36
N ARG A 251 -17.26 1.83 -1.49
CA ARG A 251 -17.75 0.72 -2.31
C ARG A 251 -17.69 -0.60 -1.54
N GLU A 252 -16.54 -0.90 -0.95
CA GLU A 252 -16.33 -2.14 -0.20
C GLU A 252 -17.25 -2.20 1.02
N ALA A 253 -17.40 -1.06 1.72
CA ALA A 253 -18.32 -0.94 2.85
C ALA A 253 -19.78 -1.15 2.42
N ASP A 254 -20.21 -0.62 1.28
CA ASP A 254 -21.56 -0.81 0.76
C ASP A 254 -21.84 -2.25 0.35
N ILE A 255 -20.88 -2.92 -0.29
CA ILE A 255 -20.98 -4.34 -0.65
C ILE A 255 -21.11 -5.19 0.63
N PHE A 256 -20.27 -4.91 1.63
CA PHE A 256 -20.32 -5.63 2.91
C PHE A 256 -21.66 -5.47 3.64
N ARG A 257 -22.18 -4.25 3.75
CA ARG A 257 -23.46 -4.00 4.44
C ARG A 257 -24.64 -4.74 3.81
N GLN A 258 -24.57 -5.02 2.51
CA GLN A 258 -25.58 -5.77 1.78
C GLN A 258 -25.40 -7.30 1.89
N SER A 259 -24.29 -7.77 2.47
CA SER A 259 -23.95 -9.18 2.55
C SER A 259 -24.74 -9.95 3.62
N PRO A 260 -24.93 -11.28 3.43
CA PRO A 260 -25.44 -12.15 4.50
C PRO A 260 -24.57 -12.14 5.76
N LYS A 261 -23.28 -11.83 5.62
CA LYS A 261 -22.33 -11.77 6.73
C LYS A 261 -22.63 -10.60 7.67
N ASN A 262 -22.97 -9.43 7.13
CA ASN A 262 -23.40 -8.28 7.93
C ASN A 262 -24.63 -8.64 8.78
N LEU A 263 -25.65 -9.25 8.16
CA LEU A 263 -26.85 -9.71 8.88
C LEU A 263 -26.52 -10.71 10.00
N SER A 264 -25.55 -11.61 9.76
CA SER A 264 -25.11 -12.58 10.76
C SER A 264 -24.38 -11.91 11.93
N PHE A 265 -23.58 -10.88 11.68
CA PHE A 265 -22.95 -10.09 12.73
C PHE A 265 -23.98 -9.32 13.55
N GLU A 266 -24.93 -8.64 12.90
CA GLU A 266 -26.01 -7.92 13.58
C GLU A 266 -26.79 -8.84 14.53
N ALA A 267 -27.22 -10.02 14.05
CA ALA A 267 -27.94 -11.00 14.86
C ALA A 267 -27.11 -11.54 16.04
N HIS A 268 -25.81 -11.79 15.83
CA HIS A 268 -24.92 -12.24 16.90
C HIS A 268 -24.73 -11.16 17.96
N ASN A 269 -24.58 -9.89 17.55
CA ASN A 269 -24.40 -8.76 18.45
C ASN A 269 -25.65 -8.51 19.29
N GLU A 270 -26.84 -8.62 18.69
CA GLU A 270 -28.12 -8.55 19.41
C GLU A 270 -28.19 -9.64 20.48
N TYR A 271 -27.88 -10.89 20.12
CA TYR A 271 -27.87 -12.00 21.07
C TYR A 271 -26.84 -11.82 22.19
N LEU A 272 -25.63 -11.37 21.84
CA LEU A 272 -24.62 -11.05 22.84
C LEU A 272 -25.12 -9.97 23.78
N ALA A 273 -25.72 -8.88 23.29
CA ALA A 273 -26.27 -7.82 24.13
C ALA A 273 -27.30 -8.36 25.15
N GLU A 274 -28.10 -9.34 24.75
CA GLU A 274 -29.05 -10.05 25.62
C GLU A 274 -28.36 -10.96 26.66
N ALA A 275 -27.25 -11.62 26.31
CA ALA A 275 -26.50 -12.53 27.20
C ALA A 275 -25.86 -11.84 28.43
N GLY A 276 -25.88 -10.50 28.49
CA GLY A 276 -25.50 -9.75 29.68
C GLY A 276 -24.05 -9.98 30.11
N ALA A 277 -23.85 -10.33 31.39
CA ALA A 277 -22.52 -10.50 32.02
C ALA A 277 -21.87 -11.86 31.77
N GLU A 278 -22.65 -12.89 31.40
CA GLU A 278 -22.10 -14.19 30.99
C GLU A 278 -21.42 -14.09 29.61
N GLY A 279 -21.86 -13.14 28.77
CA GLY A 279 -21.17 -12.75 27.54
C GLY A 279 -20.91 -13.94 26.60
N CYS A 280 -19.67 -14.05 26.10
CA CYS A 280 -19.26 -15.15 25.22
C CYS A 280 -19.32 -16.51 25.93
N ALA A 281 -19.04 -16.54 27.24
CA ALA A 281 -19.00 -17.76 28.06
C ALA A 281 -20.38 -18.41 28.26
N ALA A 282 -21.46 -17.71 27.89
CA ALA A 282 -22.81 -18.27 27.84
C ALA A 282 -22.93 -19.40 26.80
N CYS A 283 -22.08 -19.41 25.75
CA CYS A 283 -22.16 -20.37 24.65
C CYS A 283 -20.82 -21.02 24.29
N HIS A 284 -19.68 -20.46 24.72
CA HIS A 284 -18.33 -20.93 24.39
C HIS A 284 -17.50 -21.22 25.65
N ASP A 285 -16.64 -22.24 25.58
CA ASP A 285 -15.62 -22.48 26.60
C ASP A 285 -14.45 -21.49 26.42
N GLU A 286 -13.86 -20.98 27.51
CA GLU A 286 -12.75 -20.01 27.47
C GLU A 286 -11.53 -20.48 26.64
N SER A 287 -11.38 -21.80 26.48
CA SER A 287 -10.32 -22.40 25.66
C SER A 287 -10.59 -22.33 24.15
N GLU A 288 -11.81 -22.00 23.72
CA GLU A 288 -12.18 -21.90 22.31
C GLU A 288 -11.71 -20.57 21.70
N PRO A 289 -11.17 -20.56 20.46
CA PRO A 289 -10.80 -19.32 19.76
C PRO A 289 -11.96 -18.32 19.65
N GLN A 290 -13.21 -18.81 19.55
CA GLN A 290 -14.42 -18.01 19.51
C GLN A 290 -14.72 -17.32 20.85
N ALA A 291 -14.30 -17.88 21.99
CA ALA A 291 -14.40 -17.24 23.31
C ALA A 291 -13.32 -16.17 23.53
N GLN A 292 -12.19 -16.27 22.82
CA GLN A 292 -11.12 -15.27 22.81
C GLN A 292 -11.46 -14.06 21.94
N LEU A 293 -12.47 -14.18 21.06
CA LEU A 293 -13.11 -13.03 20.44
C LEU A 293 -13.88 -12.29 21.54
N THR A 294 -13.26 -11.26 22.13
CA THR A 294 -13.96 -10.37 23.06
C THR A 294 -15.19 -9.81 22.36
N GLY A 295 -16.36 -10.02 22.98
CA GLY A 295 -17.70 -9.82 22.43
C GLY A 295 -17.77 -8.92 21.22
N VAL A 296 -18.30 -9.46 20.13
CA VAL A 296 -18.76 -8.70 18.96
C VAL A 296 -19.90 -7.81 19.44
N ARG A 297 -19.55 -6.71 20.08
CA ARG A 297 -20.47 -5.63 20.43
C ARG A 297 -20.02 -4.32 19.77
N SER A 298 -18.79 -4.31 19.24
CA SER A 298 -18.32 -3.59 18.04
C SER A 298 -16.78 -3.73 17.83
N PHE A 299 -16.15 -3.04 16.84
CA PHE A 299 -14.71 -2.88 16.37
C PHE A 299 -14.32 -3.72 15.17
N GLY A 300 -15.13 -4.72 14.83
CA GLY A 300 -14.56 -5.96 14.32
C GLY A 300 -14.65 -6.21 12.83
N GLU A 301 -15.54 -5.61 12.04
CA GLU A 301 -15.88 -6.23 10.74
C GLU A 301 -14.71 -6.21 9.75
N CYS A 302 -14.16 -5.04 9.48
CA CYS A 302 -12.99 -4.93 8.62
C CYS A 302 -11.70 -5.35 9.35
N ALA A 303 -11.52 -4.90 10.61
CA ALA A 303 -10.29 -5.13 11.36
C ALA A 303 -10.10 -6.60 11.77
N ALA A 304 -11.17 -7.40 11.90
CA ALA A 304 -11.06 -8.84 12.13
C ALA A 304 -10.42 -9.54 10.94
N CYS A 305 -10.67 -9.09 9.72
CA CYS A 305 -10.07 -9.70 8.52
C CYS A 305 -8.76 -9.02 8.10
N HIS A 306 -8.62 -7.71 8.29
CA HIS A 306 -7.51 -6.93 7.75
C HIS A 306 -6.49 -6.45 8.80
N GLY A 307 -6.77 -6.63 10.09
CA GLY A 307 -6.03 -5.94 11.15
C GLY A 307 -6.27 -4.42 11.11
N ASN A 308 -5.58 -3.67 11.96
CA ASN A 308 -5.74 -2.22 12.10
C ASN A 308 -4.52 -1.42 11.61
N HIS A 309 -3.32 -1.74 12.10
CA HIS A 309 -2.12 -0.96 11.81
C HIS A 309 -1.25 -1.57 10.71
N GLY A 310 -1.36 -2.88 10.45
CA GLY A 310 -0.58 -3.57 9.42
C GLY A 310 -1.43 -4.06 8.26
N VAL A 311 -2.29 -3.19 7.72
CA VAL A 311 -3.17 -3.52 6.59
C VAL A 311 -2.30 -3.71 5.35
N VAL A 312 -1.89 -4.94 5.12
CA VAL A 312 -1.13 -5.33 3.93
C VAL A 312 -2.07 -5.67 2.78
N ARG A 313 -1.51 -5.71 1.58
CA ARG A 313 -2.26 -6.12 0.41
C ARG A 313 -2.78 -7.55 0.61
N PRO A 314 -4.08 -7.83 0.47
CA PRO A 314 -4.60 -9.18 0.58
C PRO A 314 -3.94 -10.09 -0.44
N THR A 315 -3.49 -11.26 -0.02
CA THR A 315 -2.98 -12.31 -0.90
C THR A 315 -3.99 -13.44 -0.98
N VAL A 316 -3.79 -14.38 -1.90
CA VAL A 316 -4.59 -15.62 -1.93
C VAL A 316 -4.51 -16.37 -0.59
N ALA A 317 -3.47 -16.14 0.21
CA ALA A 317 -3.35 -16.73 1.54
C ALA A 317 -4.42 -16.25 2.53
N LEU A 318 -5.09 -15.12 2.27
CA LEU A 318 -6.25 -14.65 3.05
C LEU A 318 -7.43 -15.62 2.91
N LEU A 319 -7.59 -16.19 1.71
CA LEU A 319 -8.68 -17.10 1.37
C LEU A 319 -8.22 -18.51 1.72
N SER A 320 -8.75 -19.04 2.83
CA SER A 320 -8.52 -20.41 3.26
C SER A 320 -9.55 -21.38 2.64
N PRO A 321 -9.21 -22.67 2.50
CA PRO A 321 -7.93 -23.30 2.87
C PRO A 321 -6.79 -22.96 1.90
N LEU A 322 -5.53 -23.06 2.36
CA LEU A 322 -4.38 -22.85 1.47
C LEU A 322 -4.34 -23.93 0.38
N PRO A 323 -4.07 -23.54 -0.88
CA PRO A 323 -3.85 -24.51 -1.96
C PRO A 323 -2.56 -25.30 -1.69
N PRO A 324 -2.46 -26.56 -2.16
CA PRO A 324 -1.27 -27.39 -1.95
C PRO A 324 0.00 -26.79 -2.60
N THR A 325 -0.15 -26.01 -3.67
CA THR A 325 0.94 -25.25 -4.27
C THR A 325 0.43 -23.90 -4.80
N PRO A 326 1.16 -22.78 -4.62
CA PRO A 326 0.81 -21.50 -5.22
C PRO A 326 0.87 -21.54 -6.75
N CYS A 327 1.60 -22.49 -7.33
CA CYS A 327 1.78 -22.61 -8.77
C CYS A 327 0.46 -22.87 -9.52
N HIS A 328 -0.54 -23.45 -8.86
CA HIS A 328 -1.85 -23.74 -9.45
C HIS A 328 -2.60 -22.49 -9.90
N PHE A 329 -2.30 -21.32 -9.34
CA PHE A 329 -2.94 -20.07 -9.74
C PHE A 329 -2.60 -19.69 -11.18
N CYS A 330 -1.39 -19.99 -11.63
CA CYS A 330 -0.93 -19.61 -12.96
C CYS A 330 -0.83 -20.82 -13.91
N HIS A 331 -0.88 -22.05 -13.41
CA HIS A 331 -0.65 -23.28 -14.17
C HIS A 331 -1.77 -24.32 -14.01
N GLU A 332 -2.12 -24.95 -15.13
CA GLU A 332 -3.24 -25.90 -15.23
C GLU A 332 -2.89 -27.35 -14.84
N GLY A 333 -1.61 -27.66 -14.61
CA GLY A 333 -1.08 -29.02 -14.77
C GLY A 333 -1.13 -29.96 -13.56
N SER A 334 -2.30 -30.33 -13.04
CA SER A 334 -2.48 -31.69 -12.49
C SER A 334 -3.91 -32.21 -12.44
N ASN A 335 -4.89 -31.33 -12.64
CA ASN A 335 -6.30 -31.54 -13.00
C ASN A 335 -7.01 -30.17 -12.88
N SER A 336 -8.19 -30.01 -13.46
CA SER A 336 -9.18 -28.94 -13.22
C SER A 336 -8.85 -27.51 -13.64
N LEU A 337 -9.17 -27.19 -14.89
CA LEU A 337 -10.21 -26.22 -15.26
C LEU A 337 -10.95 -26.83 -16.44
N ASP A 338 -12.29 -26.75 -16.50
CA ASP A 338 -13.10 -27.24 -17.63
C ASP A 338 -12.89 -26.36 -18.88
N PHE A 339 -11.65 -26.19 -19.31
CA PHE A 339 -11.33 -25.61 -20.61
C PHE A 339 -11.48 -26.70 -21.66
N GLU A 340 -12.18 -26.38 -22.74
CA GLU A 340 -12.40 -27.30 -23.87
C GLU A 340 -11.09 -27.78 -24.52
N ASP A 341 -9.97 -27.10 -24.27
CA ASP A 341 -8.66 -27.44 -24.84
C ASP A 341 -7.58 -27.55 -23.77
N GLU A 342 -6.81 -28.64 -23.79
CA GLU A 342 -5.67 -28.87 -22.90
C GLU A 342 -4.43 -28.02 -23.27
N GLU A 343 -3.59 -27.67 -22.29
CA GLU A 343 -2.26 -27.15 -22.56
C GLU A 343 -1.40 -28.17 -23.33
N PRO A 344 -0.46 -27.74 -24.21
CA PRO A 344 0.41 -28.67 -24.92
C PRO A 344 1.15 -29.59 -23.94
N GLU A 345 1.07 -30.90 -24.18
CA GLU A 345 1.55 -31.93 -23.25
C GLU A 345 2.97 -31.66 -22.72
N LYS A 346 3.89 -31.24 -23.59
CA LYS A 346 5.26 -30.92 -23.19
C LYS A 346 5.36 -29.76 -22.19
N SER A 347 4.50 -28.75 -22.32
CA SER A 347 4.46 -27.61 -21.37
C SER A 347 3.92 -28.09 -20.01
N ARG A 348 2.86 -28.88 -20.04
CA ARG A 348 2.23 -29.46 -18.85
C ARG A 348 3.19 -30.39 -18.09
N GLN A 349 3.91 -31.27 -18.81
CA GLN A 349 4.94 -32.14 -18.23
C GLN A 349 6.08 -31.34 -17.61
N SER A 350 6.60 -30.33 -18.31
CA SER A 350 7.68 -29.49 -17.77
C SER A 350 7.29 -28.78 -16.48
N TYR A 351 6.03 -28.36 -16.36
CA TYR A 351 5.50 -27.78 -15.12
C TYR A 351 5.41 -28.83 -14.01
N LEU A 352 4.81 -30.00 -14.31
CA LEU A 352 4.67 -31.10 -13.37
C LEU A 352 6.02 -31.55 -12.80
N GLU A 353 7.01 -31.72 -13.68
CA GLU A 353 8.38 -32.11 -13.30
C GLU A 353 9.03 -31.09 -12.36
N GLU A 354 8.90 -29.78 -12.65
CA GLU A 354 9.47 -28.74 -11.80
C GLU A 354 8.74 -28.65 -10.46
N ARG A 355 7.40 -28.75 -10.47
CA ARG A 355 6.60 -28.77 -9.24
C ARG A 355 6.98 -29.95 -8.36
N ASP A 356 7.01 -31.16 -8.93
CA ASP A 356 7.31 -32.38 -8.18
C ASP A 356 8.76 -32.36 -7.66
N ARG A 357 9.69 -31.75 -8.41
CA ARG A 357 11.06 -31.50 -7.95
C ARG A 357 11.10 -30.57 -6.74
N LEU A 358 10.37 -29.46 -6.77
CA LEU A 358 10.32 -28.52 -5.64
C LEU A 358 9.66 -29.16 -4.41
N LEU A 359 8.58 -29.92 -4.60
CA LEU A 359 7.92 -30.65 -3.51
C LEU A 359 8.86 -31.69 -2.88
N ALA A 360 9.60 -32.45 -3.70
CA ALA A 360 10.59 -33.41 -3.20
C ALA A 360 11.77 -32.73 -2.46
N ALA A 361 12.18 -31.54 -2.91
CA ALA A 361 13.21 -30.76 -2.21
C ALA A 361 12.72 -30.26 -0.85
N ALA A 362 11.48 -29.75 -0.79
CA ALA A 362 10.87 -29.33 0.46
C ALA A 362 10.68 -30.50 1.45
N GLU A 363 10.25 -31.67 0.96
CA GLU A 363 10.15 -32.90 1.75
C GLU A 363 11.53 -33.32 2.31
N ALA A 364 12.59 -33.24 1.50
CA ALA A 364 13.95 -33.55 1.95
C ALA A 364 14.47 -32.60 3.05
N GLU A 365 13.98 -31.35 3.06
CA GLU A 365 14.27 -30.35 4.09
C GLU A 365 13.29 -30.41 5.28
N GLY A 366 12.27 -31.28 5.23
CA GLY A 366 11.24 -31.41 6.26
C GLY A 366 10.30 -30.20 6.35
N ILE A 367 10.09 -29.49 5.25
CA ILE A 367 9.24 -28.30 5.18
C ILE A 367 7.80 -28.72 4.87
N GLU A 368 6.87 -28.41 5.77
CA GLU A 368 5.45 -28.81 5.67
C GLU A 368 4.50 -27.65 6.01
N GLY A 369 3.19 -27.83 5.76
CA GLY A 369 2.14 -26.88 6.13
C GLY A 369 2.33 -25.48 5.53
N GLU A 370 2.16 -24.44 6.35
CA GLU A 370 2.34 -23.05 5.90
C GLU A 370 3.77 -22.72 5.48
N ALA A 371 4.77 -23.34 6.14
CA ALA A 371 6.16 -23.16 5.79
C ALA A 371 6.43 -23.63 4.36
N LEU A 372 5.80 -24.75 3.95
CA LEU A 372 5.85 -25.24 2.58
C LEU A 372 5.25 -24.24 1.59
N PHE A 373 4.06 -23.71 1.88
CA PHE A 373 3.43 -22.72 1.01
C PHE A 373 4.30 -21.47 0.85
N ASN A 374 4.81 -20.91 1.95
CA ASN A 374 5.67 -19.73 1.93
C ASN A 374 6.99 -19.97 1.19
N TRP A 375 7.60 -21.14 1.41
CA TRP A 375 8.82 -21.53 0.70
C TRP A 375 8.56 -21.67 -0.80
N LEU A 376 7.45 -22.29 -1.21
CA LEU A 376 7.09 -22.41 -2.62
C LEU A 376 6.82 -21.04 -3.27
N VAL A 377 6.24 -20.08 -2.53
CA VAL A 377 6.11 -18.69 -2.99
C VAL A 377 7.50 -18.10 -3.26
N ASP A 378 8.45 -18.24 -2.33
CA ASP A 378 9.83 -17.74 -2.52
C ASP A 378 10.52 -18.40 -3.72
N GLN A 379 10.42 -19.73 -3.85
CA GLN A 379 10.99 -20.45 -4.98
C GLN A 379 10.42 -19.95 -6.31
N SER A 380 9.10 -19.72 -6.36
CA SER A 380 8.42 -19.25 -7.58
C SER A 380 8.94 -17.91 -8.09
N LEU A 381 9.46 -17.04 -7.21
CA LEU A 381 10.00 -15.73 -7.59
C LEU A 381 11.40 -15.81 -8.20
N VAL A 382 12.15 -16.88 -7.93
CA VAL A 382 13.55 -17.03 -8.35
C VAL A 382 13.75 -18.07 -9.46
N LEU A 383 12.69 -18.76 -9.90
CA LEU A 383 12.77 -19.73 -10.98
C LEU A 383 13.36 -19.11 -12.25
N HIS A 384 14.30 -19.82 -12.88
CA HIS A 384 14.97 -19.39 -14.12
C HIS A 384 14.00 -19.13 -15.29
N THR A 385 12.83 -19.75 -15.27
CA THR A 385 11.74 -19.52 -16.23
C THR A 385 11.01 -18.20 -15.97
N HIS A 386 11.00 -17.71 -14.73
CA HIS A 386 10.31 -16.51 -14.29
C HIS A 386 11.21 -15.27 -14.25
N THR A 387 12.52 -15.47 -14.12
CA THR A 387 13.51 -14.40 -14.00
C THR A 387 14.27 -14.13 -15.30
N LEU A 388 14.91 -12.96 -15.38
CA LEU A 388 15.86 -12.58 -16.42
C LEU A 388 17.29 -12.82 -15.91
N THR A 389 18.04 -13.67 -16.59
CA THR A 389 19.49 -13.83 -16.39
C THR A 389 20.25 -12.89 -17.33
N SER A 390 20.16 -11.57 -17.11
CA SER A 390 21.09 -10.63 -17.77
C SER A 390 21.18 -9.26 -17.09
N GLY A 391 22.32 -8.98 -16.44
CA GLY A 391 22.85 -7.61 -16.25
C GLY A 391 23.12 -7.16 -14.81
N ALA A 392 24.41 -7.06 -14.48
CA ALA A 392 25.08 -6.23 -13.46
C ALA A 392 24.88 -6.44 -11.95
N ASP A 393 23.92 -7.23 -11.48
CA ASP A 393 23.93 -7.75 -10.09
C ASP A 393 23.56 -9.24 -10.12
N GLU A 394 24.55 -10.11 -9.90
CA GLU A 394 24.36 -11.58 -9.89
C GLU A 394 23.59 -12.07 -8.65
N ASP A 395 23.35 -11.19 -7.66
CA ASP A 395 22.81 -11.55 -6.35
C ASP A 395 21.28 -11.40 -6.24
N THR A 396 20.57 -10.82 -7.22
CA THR A 396 19.09 -10.77 -7.20
C THR A 396 18.49 -10.80 -8.61
N PRO A 397 17.99 -11.95 -9.10
CA PRO A 397 17.38 -12.05 -10.42
C PRO A 397 16.09 -11.22 -10.52
N ALA A 398 16.00 -10.31 -11.49
CA ALA A 398 14.77 -9.56 -11.74
C ALA A 398 13.70 -10.44 -12.40
N LEU A 399 12.45 -10.35 -11.93
CA LEU A 399 11.31 -10.98 -12.60
C LEU A 399 11.16 -10.46 -14.02
N ARG A 400 10.78 -11.32 -14.96
CA ARG A 400 10.39 -10.84 -16.29
C ARG A 400 9.13 -9.98 -16.14
N PRO A 401 8.97 -8.90 -16.93
CA PRO A 401 7.83 -7.99 -16.80
C PRO A 401 6.47 -8.68 -16.86
N GLU A 402 6.34 -9.74 -17.67
CA GLU A 402 5.12 -10.55 -17.69
C GLU A 402 4.82 -11.19 -16.33
N PHE A 403 5.82 -11.80 -15.68
CA PHE A 403 5.64 -12.45 -14.37
C PHE A 403 5.50 -11.42 -13.25
N ASP A 404 6.27 -10.33 -13.28
CA ASP A 404 6.11 -9.23 -12.33
C ASP A 404 4.67 -8.70 -12.33
N ARG A 405 4.10 -8.49 -13.52
CA ARG A 405 2.67 -8.17 -13.67
C ARG A 405 1.78 -9.26 -13.05
N PHE A 406 2.05 -10.54 -13.26
CA PHE A 406 1.24 -11.63 -12.69
C PHE A 406 1.34 -11.66 -11.15
N PHE A 407 2.54 -11.76 -10.59
CA PHE A 407 2.75 -11.79 -9.14
C PHE A 407 2.18 -10.54 -8.46
N THR A 408 2.40 -9.37 -9.07
CA THR A 408 1.83 -8.13 -8.58
C THR A 408 0.32 -8.13 -8.70
N LYS A 409 -0.29 -8.49 -9.83
CA LYS A 409 -1.75 -8.34 -10.00
C LYS A 409 -2.58 -9.46 -9.36
N PHE A 410 -2.10 -10.71 -9.37
CA PHE A 410 -2.82 -11.89 -8.88
C PHE A 410 -2.47 -12.29 -7.44
N ARG A 411 -1.73 -11.42 -6.73
CA ARG A 411 -1.67 -11.41 -5.27
C ARG A 411 -1.17 -12.73 -4.67
N LEU A 412 -0.20 -13.38 -5.32
CA LEU A 412 0.54 -14.47 -4.72
C LEU A 412 1.52 -13.88 -3.69
N GLY A 413 1.34 -14.24 -2.43
CA GLY A 413 2.21 -13.78 -1.36
C GLY A 413 2.12 -14.69 -0.15
N LYS A 414 2.98 -14.42 0.82
CA LYS A 414 3.15 -15.24 2.02
C LYS A 414 1.93 -15.17 2.95
N THR A 415 1.87 -16.11 3.89
CA THR A 415 0.89 -16.13 4.99
C THR A 415 1.24 -15.14 6.10
N TYR A 416 2.32 -14.36 5.96
CA TYR A 416 2.78 -13.37 6.93
C TYR A 416 3.50 -12.20 6.24
N TYR A 417 3.67 -11.10 6.98
CA TYR A 417 4.61 -10.03 6.66
C TYR A 417 5.62 -9.85 7.80
N THR A 418 6.79 -9.32 7.47
CA THR A 418 7.88 -9.06 8.42
C THR A 418 8.01 -7.58 8.71
N TYR A 419 8.34 -7.23 9.95
CA TYR A 419 8.69 -5.87 10.36
C TYR A 419 9.71 -5.94 11.49
N GLU A 420 10.46 -4.86 11.70
CA GLU A 420 11.38 -4.75 12.84
C GLU A 420 10.59 -4.33 14.08
N ASP A 421 10.63 -5.14 15.14
CA ASP A 421 9.93 -4.84 16.39
C ASP A 421 10.71 -3.76 17.16
N PRO A 422 10.12 -2.57 17.37
CA PRO A 422 10.82 -1.48 18.04
C PRO A 422 11.16 -1.77 19.52
N ALA A 423 10.49 -2.72 20.16
CA ALA A 423 10.78 -3.10 21.54
C ALA A 423 12.01 -4.02 21.66
N THR A 424 12.29 -4.86 20.65
CA THR A 424 13.36 -5.86 20.70
C THR A 424 14.50 -5.58 19.72
N GLY A 425 14.26 -4.81 18.67
CA GLY A 425 15.17 -4.64 17.53
C GLY A 425 15.29 -5.89 16.65
N GLU A 426 14.46 -6.91 16.87
CA GLU A 426 14.47 -8.15 16.10
C GLU A 426 13.42 -8.11 14.98
N LEU A 427 13.64 -8.90 13.92
CA LEU A 427 12.64 -9.10 12.87
C LEU A 427 11.49 -9.96 13.40
N ALA A 428 10.31 -9.34 13.53
CA ALA A 428 9.07 -10.00 13.88
C ALA A 428 8.27 -10.39 12.62
N GLN A 429 7.43 -11.42 12.76
CA GLN A 429 6.47 -11.85 11.74
C GLN A 429 5.05 -11.66 12.26
N ALA A 430 4.19 -11.04 11.46
CA ALA A 430 2.76 -10.98 11.70
C ALA A 430 2.01 -11.76 10.62
N GLY A 431 1.24 -12.75 11.05
CA GLY A 431 0.39 -13.55 10.17
C GLY A 431 -0.71 -12.71 9.52
N VAL A 432 -1.05 -13.04 8.28
CA VAL A 432 -2.25 -12.58 7.59
C VAL A 432 -3.45 -13.28 8.23
N ILE A 433 -4.47 -12.53 8.63
CA ILE A 433 -5.68 -13.12 9.21
C ILE A 433 -6.50 -13.76 8.09
N ARG A 434 -6.71 -15.07 8.13
CA ARG A 434 -7.42 -15.80 7.08
C ARG A 434 -8.89 -16.00 7.44
N CYS A 435 -9.71 -16.34 6.46
CA CYS A 435 -11.11 -16.67 6.69
C CYS A 435 -11.28 -17.77 7.76
N GLU A 436 -10.40 -18.79 7.77
CA GLU A 436 -10.48 -19.91 8.72
C GLU A 436 -10.18 -19.51 10.17
N ASN A 437 -9.45 -18.41 10.41
CA ASN A 437 -9.18 -17.91 11.75
C ASN A 437 -10.47 -17.51 12.48
N CYS A 438 -11.54 -17.21 11.73
CA CYS A 438 -12.86 -16.90 12.25
C CYS A 438 -13.93 -17.91 11.83
N HIS A 439 -13.68 -18.72 10.81
CA HIS A 439 -14.61 -19.70 10.25
C HIS A 439 -14.02 -21.11 10.32
N ALA A 440 -14.36 -21.84 11.37
CA ALA A 440 -13.97 -23.24 11.49
C ALA A 440 -14.49 -24.07 10.30
N THR A 441 -13.64 -24.96 9.80
CA THR A 441 -14.01 -25.98 8.82
C THR A 441 -14.97 -27.02 9.40
N GLU A 442 -14.95 -27.17 10.73
CA GLU A 442 -15.87 -28.00 11.51
C GLU A 442 -16.52 -27.12 12.60
N PRO A 443 -17.70 -26.52 12.33
CA PRO A 443 -18.33 -25.59 13.26
C PRO A 443 -18.99 -26.33 14.41
N VAL A 444 -18.81 -25.82 15.62
CA VAL A 444 -19.39 -26.40 16.85
C VAL A 444 -20.89 -26.07 16.99
N LEU A 445 -21.28 -24.87 16.57
CA LEU A 445 -22.63 -24.32 16.78
C LEU A 445 -23.48 -24.16 15.50
N ALA A 446 -22.94 -24.53 14.33
CA ALA A 446 -23.66 -24.43 13.07
C ALA A 446 -23.80 -25.81 12.41
N ASP A 447 -24.92 -26.02 11.71
CA ASP A 447 -25.15 -27.27 10.99
C ASP A 447 -24.17 -27.47 9.82
N GLU A 448 -23.64 -26.39 9.24
CA GLU A 448 -22.69 -26.44 8.11
C GLU A 448 -21.63 -25.31 8.16
N PRO A 449 -20.39 -25.56 7.65
CA PRO A 449 -19.31 -24.57 7.58
C PRO A 449 -19.49 -23.56 6.44
N VAL A 450 -20.60 -22.81 6.44
CA VAL A 450 -20.98 -21.91 5.33
C VAL A 450 -19.87 -20.91 4.99
N GLY A 451 -19.25 -20.29 5.99
CA GLY A 451 -18.19 -19.30 5.78
C GLY A 451 -16.91 -19.89 5.16
N ALA A 452 -16.46 -21.05 5.65
CA ALA A 452 -15.28 -21.72 5.09
C ALA A 452 -15.52 -22.20 3.66
N ARG A 453 -16.71 -22.78 3.36
CA ARG A 453 -17.08 -23.17 1.99
C ARG A 453 -17.19 -21.98 1.05
N THR A 454 -17.69 -20.84 1.53
CA THR A 454 -17.77 -19.60 0.73
C THR A 454 -16.37 -19.12 0.37
N ALA A 455 -15.43 -19.12 1.33
CA ALA A 455 -14.03 -18.73 1.07
C ALA A 455 -13.34 -19.68 0.09
N GLU A 456 -13.52 -20.99 0.26
CA GLU A 456 -12.99 -22.02 -0.66
C GLU A 456 -13.53 -21.85 -2.08
N GLU A 457 -14.83 -21.56 -2.22
CA GLU A 457 -15.45 -21.37 -3.53
C GLU A 457 -14.99 -20.08 -4.21
N ILE A 458 -14.86 -18.96 -3.46
CA ILE A 458 -14.27 -17.73 -4.01
C ILE A 458 -12.84 -17.99 -4.48
N LEU A 459 -12.04 -18.70 -3.67
CA LEU A 459 -10.67 -19.05 -4.01
C LEU A 459 -10.61 -19.87 -5.31
N ARG A 460 -11.49 -20.88 -5.42
CA ARG A 460 -11.64 -21.68 -6.64
C ARG A 460 -11.94 -20.79 -7.83
N LEU A 461 -12.99 -19.98 -7.78
CA LEU A 461 -13.41 -19.08 -8.87
C LEU A 461 -12.30 -18.12 -9.32
N MET A 462 -11.56 -17.53 -8.37
CA MET A 462 -10.40 -16.67 -8.65
C MET A 462 -9.26 -17.42 -9.31
N GLN A 463 -8.98 -18.63 -8.84
CA GLN A 463 -7.94 -19.48 -9.40
C GLN A 463 -8.25 -19.86 -10.85
N GLU A 464 -9.53 -20.13 -11.17
CA GLU A 464 -9.96 -20.44 -12.55
C GLU A 464 -9.66 -19.29 -13.50
N LEU A 465 -10.12 -18.08 -13.15
CA LEU A 465 -9.93 -16.89 -13.96
C LEU A 465 -8.44 -16.52 -14.10
N THR A 466 -7.68 -16.61 -13.00
CA THR A 466 -6.24 -16.33 -12.99
C THR A 466 -5.49 -17.27 -13.92
N SER A 467 -5.77 -18.57 -13.84
CA SER A 467 -5.13 -19.58 -14.70
C SER A 467 -5.48 -19.37 -16.18
N ALA A 468 -6.75 -19.07 -16.49
CA ALA A 468 -7.21 -18.76 -17.84
C ALA A 468 -6.42 -17.58 -18.44
N THR A 469 -6.32 -16.51 -17.66
CA THR A 469 -5.65 -15.27 -18.05
C THR A 469 -4.15 -15.49 -18.23
N ALA A 470 -3.53 -16.22 -17.29
CA ALA A 470 -2.11 -16.57 -17.36
C ALA A 470 -1.77 -17.41 -18.60
N ARG A 471 -2.64 -18.35 -18.96
CA ARG A 471 -2.49 -19.14 -20.19
C ARG A 471 -2.60 -18.29 -21.44
N ALA A 472 -3.61 -17.43 -21.53
CA ALA A 472 -3.77 -16.52 -22.66
C ALA A 472 -2.50 -15.67 -22.85
N GLU A 473 -1.97 -15.09 -21.77
CA GLU A 473 -0.76 -14.25 -21.84
C GLU A 473 0.49 -15.05 -22.24
N ARG A 474 0.70 -16.27 -21.71
CA ARG A 474 1.80 -17.14 -22.17
C ARG A 474 1.75 -17.40 -23.68
N ILE A 475 0.57 -17.63 -24.23
CA ILE A 475 0.39 -17.86 -25.68
C ILE A 475 0.65 -16.58 -26.47
N GLN A 476 0.18 -15.44 -26.00
CA GLN A 476 0.49 -14.14 -26.63
C GLN A 476 1.98 -13.86 -26.66
N LEU A 477 2.69 -14.11 -25.56
CA LEU A 477 4.13 -13.89 -25.49
C LEU A 477 4.89 -14.75 -26.50
N ARG A 478 4.47 -16.00 -26.72
CA ARG A 478 5.05 -16.87 -27.77
C ARG A 478 4.81 -16.29 -29.17
N ALA A 479 3.61 -15.79 -29.46
CA ALA A 479 3.28 -15.17 -30.73
C ALA A 479 4.09 -13.87 -30.97
N ARG A 480 4.19 -13.02 -29.94
CA ARG A 480 4.95 -11.76 -29.97
C ARG A 480 6.44 -11.98 -30.18
N ARG A 481 7.05 -12.96 -29.48
CA ARG A 481 8.46 -13.37 -29.71
C ARG A 481 8.67 -13.90 -31.14
N GLY A 482 7.62 -14.39 -31.79
CA GLY A 482 7.61 -14.78 -33.21
C GLY A 482 7.49 -13.62 -34.20
N GLY A 483 7.29 -12.38 -33.74
CA GLY A 483 7.12 -11.20 -34.59
C GLY A 483 5.72 -11.07 -35.20
N VAL A 484 4.70 -11.65 -34.57
CA VAL A 484 3.29 -11.47 -34.95
C VAL A 484 2.66 -10.35 -34.13
N GLU A 485 1.71 -9.65 -34.74
CA GLU A 485 0.90 -8.60 -34.09
C GLU A 485 -0.08 -9.27 -33.12
N THR A 486 -0.24 -8.70 -31.92
CA THR A 486 -1.09 -9.27 -30.87
C THR A 486 -1.92 -8.23 -30.12
N ARG A 487 -2.24 -7.06 -30.71
CA ARG A 487 -2.84 -5.94 -29.94
C ARG A 487 -4.23 -6.27 -29.42
N ASP A 488 -5.07 -6.85 -30.26
CA ASP A 488 -6.45 -7.21 -29.89
C ASP A 488 -6.48 -8.20 -28.73
N ALA A 489 -5.51 -9.11 -28.71
CA ALA A 489 -5.39 -10.08 -27.63
C ALA A 489 -4.89 -9.48 -26.32
N VAL A 490 -4.01 -8.46 -26.38
CA VAL A 490 -3.55 -7.75 -25.18
C VAL A 490 -4.72 -7.00 -24.54
N LEU A 491 -5.59 -6.38 -25.34
CA LEU A 491 -6.80 -5.72 -24.82
C LEU A 491 -7.71 -6.70 -24.08
N ALA A 492 -7.97 -7.89 -24.66
CA ALA A 492 -8.77 -8.91 -24.01
C ALA A 492 -8.13 -9.45 -22.72
N ILE A 493 -6.79 -9.56 -22.65
CA ILE A 493 -6.09 -9.90 -21.41
C ILE A 493 -6.28 -8.80 -20.36
N ASP A 494 -6.18 -7.53 -20.75
CA ASP A 494 -6.38 -6.41 -19.83
C ASP A 494 -7.80 -6.42 -19.25
N GLN A 495 -8.81 -6.71 -20.08
CA GLN A 495 -10.20 -6.87 -19.63
C GLN A 495 -10.39 -8.06 -18.67
N ALA A 496 -9.74 -9.20 -18.92
CA ALA A 496 -9.77 -10.34 -18.02
C ALA A 496 -9.11 -10.01 -16.66
N VAL A 497 -8.02 -9.24 -16.67
CA VAL A 497 -7.36 -8.75 -15.46
C VAL A 497 -8.23 -7.76 -14.70
N ASP A 498 -8.91 -6.84 -15.39
CA ASP A 498 -9.85 -5.92 -14.75
C ASP A 498 -11.03 -6.68 -14.14
N ALA A 499 -11.50 -7.74 -14.80
CA ALA A 499 -12.53 -8.61 -14.27
C ALA A 499 -12.09 -9.31 -12.97
N GLN A 500 -10.85 -9.80 -12.92
CA GLN A 500 -10.24 -10.38 -11.72
C GLN A 500 -10.16 -9.37 -10.57
N ILE A 501 -9.74 -8.12 -10.85
CA ILE A 501 -9.72 -7.05 -9.83
C ILE A 501 -11.12 -6.81 -9.28
N GLY A 502 -12.15 -6.82 -10.14
CA GLY A 502 -13.54 -6.74 -9.71
C GLY A 502 -13.94 -7.90 -8.80
N LEU A 503 -13.54 -9.14 -9.13
CA LEU A 503 -13.81 -10.33 -8.33
C LEU A 503 -13.20 -10.22 -6.92
N GLU A 504 -11.99 -9.65 -6.82
CA GLU A 504 -11.30 -9.40 -5.55
C GLU A 504 -12.00 -8.35 -4.68
N VAL A 505 -12.68 -7.38 -5.28
CA VAL A 505 -13.52 -6.41 -4.55
C VAL A 505 -14.80 -7.08 -4.04
N LEU A 506 -15.39 -7.98 -4.84
CA LEU A 506 -16.64 -8.66 -4.50
C LEU A 506 -16.52 -9.68 -3.36
N VAL A 507 -15.30 -10.02 -2.91
CA VAL A 507 -15.06 -10.78 -1.66
C VAL A 507 -15.82 -10.20 -0.47
N HIS A 508 -15.95 -8.87 -0.40
CA HIS A 508 -16.68 -8.18 0.66
C HIS A 508 -18.17 -8.52 0.68
N GLY A 509 -18.72 -9.11 -0.39
CA GLY A 509 -20.10 -9.56 -0.46
C GLY A 509 -20.35 -10.88 0.28
N PHE A 510 -19.28 -11.61 0.65
CA PHE A 510 -19.35 -12.89 1.39
C PHE A 510 -20.41 -13.86 0.85
N SER A 511 -20.56 -13.92 -0.47
CA SER A 511 -21.58 -14.70 -1.16
C SER A 511 -21.07 -15.25 -2.48
N VAL A 512 -21.46 -16.48 -2.80
CA VAL A 512 -21.14 -17.22 -4.02
C VAL A 512 -22.41 -17.80 -4.66
N GLU A 513 -23.53 -17.08 -4.53
CA GLU A 513 -24.78 -17.44 -5.19
C GLU A 513 -24.59 -17.59 -6.70
N GLU A 514 -25.28 -18.57 -7.32
CA GLU A 514 -25.11 -18.93 -8.74
C GLU A 514 -25.36 -17.76 -9.69
N ASP A 515 -26.38 -16.94 -9.41
CA ASP A 515 -26.71 -15.72 -10.14
C ASP A 515 -26.12 -14.45 -9.48
N GLY A 516 -25.18 -14.64 -8.54
CA GLY A 516 -24.58 -13.58 -7.75
C GLY A 516 -23.47 -12.81 -8.50
N PRO A 517 -23.10 -11.61 -8.01
CA PRO A 517 -22.10 -10.76 -8.67
C PRO A 517 -20.73 -11.44 -8.85
N VAL A 518 -20.31 -12.28 -7.90
CA VAL A 518 -19.02 -12.99 -7.93
C VAL A 518 -18.97 -13.96 -9.13
N VAL A 519 -20.03 -14.77 -9.31
CA VAL A 519 -20.11 -15.75 -10.38
C VAL A 519 -20.24 -15.08 -11.74
N GLU A 520 -21.06 -14.02 -11.83
CA GLU A 520 -21.24 -13.22 -13.04
C GLU A 520 -19.92 -12.55 -13.48
N GLN A 521 -19.22 -11.90 -12.55
CA GLN A 521 -17.92 -11.25 -12.80
C GLN A 521 -16.86 -12.27 -13.26
N ARG A 522 -16.83 -13.46 -12.64
CA ARG A 522 -15.94 -14.56 -13.06
C ARG A 522 -16.27 -15.02 -14.47
N ARG A 523 -17.55 -15.14 -14.83
CA ARG A 523 -17.98 -15.52 -16.18
C ARG A 523 -17.50 -14.51 -17.23
N GLU A 524 -17.74 -13.23 -17.01
CA GLU A 524 -17.27 -12.17 -17.90
C GLU A 524 -15.74 -12.21 -18.07
N GLY A 525 -15.00 -12.38 -16.98
CA GLY A 525 -13.55 -12.52 -17.01
C GLY A 525 -13.07 -13.70 -17.86
N LEU A 526 -13.75 -14.84 -17.76
CA LEU A 526 -13.41 -16.02 -18.55
C LEU A 526 -13.72 -15.85 -20.04
N ASP A 527 -14.79 -15.13 -20.39
CA ASP A 527 -15.09 -14.80 -21.78
C ASP A 527 -13.97 -13.95 -22.39
N TYR A 528 -13.45 -12.96 -21.65
CA TYR A 528 -12.28 -12.18 -22.08
C TYR A 528 -11.02 -13.02 -22.19
N ALA A 529 -10.74 -13.89 -21.22
CA ALA A 529 -9.59 -14.79 -21.26
C ALA A 529 -9.67 -15.78 -22.44
N ALA A 530 -10.85 -16.30 -22.75
CA ALA A 530 -11.11 -17.18 -23.89
C ALA A 530 -10.91 -16.43 -25.23
N ALA A 531 -11.40 -15.19 -25.34
CA ALA A 531 -11.18 -14.35 -26.51
C ALA A 531 -9.68 -14.06 -26.72
N ALA A 532 -8.95 -13.73 -25.66
CA ALA A 532 -7.51 -13.53 -25.70
C ALA A 532 -6.77 -14.81 -26.13
N LEU A 533 -7.18 -15.97 -25.63
CA LEU A 533 -6.60 -17.26 -25.99
C LEU A 533 -6.81 -17.57 -27.47
N ALA A 534 -8.01 -17.37 -27.99
CA ALA A 534 -8.36 -17.59 -29.39
C ALA A 534 -7.51 -16.70 -30.32
N ALA A 535 -7.41 -15.40 -30.02
CA ALA A 535 -6.60 -14.46 -30.79
C ALA A 535 -5.10 -14.86 -30.81
N GLY A 536 -4.60 -15.41 -29.71
CA GLY A 536 -3.20 -15.87 -29.61
C GLY A 536 -2.90 -17.11 -30.43
N ARG A 537 -3.86 -18.03 -30.49
CA ARG A 537 -3.77 -19.20 -31.34
C ARG A 537 -3.77 -18.81 -32.81
N GLU A 538 -4.65 -17.90 -33.21
CA GLU A 538 -4.65 -17.37 -34.57
C GLU A 538 -3.30 -16.72 -34.91
N ALA A 539 -2.73 -15.94 -33.99
CA ALA A 539 -1.41 -15.34 -34.17
C ALA A 539 -0.30 -16.40 -34.33
N LEU A 540 -0.34 -17.50 -33.57
CA LEU A 540 0.59 -18.62 -33.73
C LEU A 540 0.40 -19.39 -35.03
N GLU A 541 -0.83 -19.55 -35.50
CA GLU A 541 -1.12 -20.16 -36.80
C GLU A 541 -0.59 -19.29 -37.95
N GLN A 542 -0.78 -17.97 -37.87
CA GLN A 542 -0.20 -17.01 -38.80
C GLN A 542 1.34 -17.10 -38.79
N LEU A 543 1.96 -17.23 -37.61
CA LEU A 543 3.41 -17.45 -37.50
C LEU A 543 3.85 -18.74 -38.21
N ALA A 544 3.15 -19.84 -37.94
CA ALA A 544 3.44 -21.14 -38.56
C ALA A 544 3.26 -21.11 -40.08
N PHE A 545 2.24 -20.40 -40.57
CA PHE A 545 2.03 -20.17 -41.99
C PHE A 545 3.18 -19.36 -42.61
N ARG A 546 3.58 -18.24 -42.00
CA ARG A 546 4.71 -17.40 -42.46
C ARG A 546 6.02 -18.19 -42.53
N ARG A 547 6.30 -19.03 -41.52
CA ARG A 547 7.50 -19.90 -41.51
C ARG A 547 7.48 -20.95 -42.61
N ARG A 548 6.33 -21.62 -42.83
CA ARG A 548 6.17 -22.57 -43.93
C ARG A 548 6.35 -21.89 -45.30
N GLY A 549 5.73 -20.72 -45.49
CA GLY A 549 5.87 -19.94 -46.71
C GLY A 549 7.32 -19.49 -46.97
N LEU A 550 8.02 -19.04 -45.94
CA LEU A 550 9.43 -18.68 -46.03
C LEU A 550 10.30 -19.89 -46.40
N ALA A 551 10.08 -21.06 -45.79
CA ALA A 551 10.81 -22.28 -46.13
C ALA A 551 10.61 -22.69 -47.60
N VAL A 552 9.37 -22.65 -48.09
CA VAL A 552 9.06 -22.92 -49.51
C VAL A 552 9.75 -21.92 -50.43
N SER A 553 9.69 -20.62 -50.10
CA SER A 553 10.37 -19.56 -50.87
C SER A 553 11.89 -19.77 -50.93
N LEU A 554 12.51 -20.10 -49.80
CA LEU A 554 13.95 -20.37 -49.72
C LEU A 554 14.36 -21.59 -50.56
N ILE A 555 13.53 -22.65 -50.58
CA ILE A 555 13.78 -23.83 -51.44
C ILE A 555 13.72 -23.45 -52.92
N ILE A 556 12.74 -22.63 -53.33
CA ILE A 556 12.62 -22.16 -54.72
C ILE A 556 13.82 -21.28 -55.08
N ILE A 557 14.19 -20.32 -54.22
CA ILE A 557 15.36 -19.45 -54.44
C ILE A 557 16.64 -20.30 -54.57
N LEU A 558 16.84 -21.28 -53.70
CA LEU A 558 17.99 -22.17 -53.75
C LEU A 558 18.03 -22.98 -55.06
N ALA A 559 16.88 -23.50 -55.51
CA ALA A 559 16.78 -24.21 -56.78
C ALA A 559 17.13 -23.32 -57.97
N VAL A 560 16.68 -22.05 -57.97
CA VAL A 560 17.03 -21.06 -58.99
C VAL A 560 18.51 -20.73 -58.95
N LEU A 561 19.10 -20.52 -57.77
CA LEU A 561 20.53 -20.22 -57.61
C LEU A 561 21.41 -21.39 -58.09
N VAL A 562 21.05 -22.62 -57.74
CA VAL A 562 21.73 -23.84 -58.23
C VAL A 562 21.59 -23.94 -59.75
N GLY A 563 20.40 -23.73 -60.30
CA GLY A 563 20.17 -23.72 -61.74
C GLY A 563 21.02 -22.65 -62.45
N LEU A 564 21.11 -21.45 -61.90
CA LEU A 564 21.95 -20.37 -62.43
C LEU A 564 23.43 -20.73 -62.39
N ALA A 565 23.90 -21.30 -61.27
CA ALA A 565 25.29 -21.74 -61.12
C ALA A 565 25.66 -22.84 -62.13
N LEU A 566 24.78 -23.84 -62.32
CA LEU A 566 24.95 -24.88 -63.33
C LEU A 566 24.97 -24.27 -64.75
N LYS A 567 24.11 -23.29 -65.02
CA LYS A 567 24.05 -22.63 -66.33
C LYS A 567 25.30 -21.79 -66.63
N ILE A 568 25.79 -21.04 -65.66
CA ILE A 568 27.05 -20.28 -65.76
C ILE A 568 28.19 -21.25 -66.08
N ARG A 569 28.26 -22.38 -65.35
CA ARG A 569 29.29 -23.41 -65.56
C ARG A 569 29.22 -24.06 -66.94
N GLU A 570 28.02 -24.29 -67.47
CA GLU A 570 27.80 -24.77 -68.84
C GLU A 570 28.30 -23.75 -69.88
N ILE A 571 27.99 -22.46 -69.70
CA ILE A 571 28.41 -21.40 -70.61
C ILE A 571 29.94 -21.25 -70.59
N SER A 572 30.56 -21.23 -69.40
CA SER A 572 32.02 -21.19 -69.28
C SER A 572 32.68 -22.41 -69.96
N ALA A 573 32.17 -23.62 -69.73
CA ALA A 573 32.70 -24.82 -70.40
C ALA A 573 32.52 -24.80 -71.93
N ARG A 574 31.44 -24.19 -72.44
CA ARG A 574 31.24 -23.96 -73.88
C ARG A 574 32.22 -22.92 -74.44
N GLN A 575 32.50 -21.86 -73.70
CA GLN A 575 33.49 -20.85 -74.07
C GLN A 575 34.91 -21.43 -74.07
N ASP A 576 35.26 -22.24 -73.07
CA ASP A 576 36.55 -22.93 -73.00
C ASP A 576 36.74 -23.93 -74.15
N ARG A 577 35.67 -24.63 -74.56
CA ARG A 577 35.70 -25.52 -75.74
C ARG A 577 35.81 -24.76 -77.06
N ALA A 578 35.25 -23.55 -77.16
CA ALA A 578 35.37 -22.70 -78.34
C ALA A 578 36.75 -22.02 -78.45
N ALA A 579 37.54 -21.98 -77.35
CA ALA A 579 38.87 -21.40 -77.30
C ALA A 579 40.02 -22.40 -77.59
N LEU A 580 39.72 -23.68 -77.84
CA LEU A 580 40.73 -24.67 -78.25
C LEU A 580 41.14 -24.43 -79.72
N PRO A 581 42.44 -24.28 -80.05
CA PRO A 581 42.89 -24.10 -81.42
C PRO A 581 42.58 -25.33 -82.27
N ASP A 582 42.05 -25.12 -83.48
CA ASP A 582 41.90 -26.14 -84.50
C ASP A 582 43.27 -26.71 -84.89
N THR A 583 43.55 -27.94 -84.46
CA THR A 583 44.79 -28.67 -84.80
C THR A 583 44.71 -29.41 -86.13
N SER A 584 43.77 -29.08 -87.02
CA SER A 584 43.64 -29.69 -88.34
C SER A 584 44.27 -28.91 -89.51
N GLN A 585 45.41 -28.24 -89.29
CA GLN A 585 46.27 -27.79 -90.39
C GLN A 585 47.56 -28.62 -90.49
N PRO A 586 47.84 -29.27 -91.64
CA PRO A 586 49.07 -30.03 -91.82
C PRO A 586 50.27 -29.14 -92.22
N ARG A 587 51.34 -29.32 -91.44
CA ARG A 587 52.75 -28.88 -91.55
C ARG A 587 53.08 -27.41 -91.30
#